data_AF-A0A2V9TPV0-F1
#
_entry.id   AF-A0A2V9TPV0-F1
#
_cell.length_a   1.000
_cell.length_b   1.000
_cell.length_c   1.000
_cell.angle_alpha   90.00
_cell.angle_beta   90.00
_cell.angle_gamma   90.00
#
_symmetry.space_group_name_H-M   'P 1'
#
loop_
_entity.id
_entity.type
_entity.pdbx_description
1 polymer ?
#
loop_
_entity_poly.entity_id
_entity_poly.type
_entity_poly.pdbx_seq_one_letter_code
_entity_poly.pdbx_strand_id
1 'polypeptide(L)'
;SGKLRLTNLTQLTLDTSWWTRYRSSTKNPDLGDTFPQAVPTLAVGQHTAIPRTDNDLNDPNFLQAIANTAAFHFPTIEQGGNSLYPSMAQRATHVEVLRILISIGPTETMHFQTWSDKAGNAPPLTAVDPVTGASVTFPDLNSPPFGGEDFQTNLIMPEPCPFLSRKLPVVSIIRPTQTKGIATGVVNFLTAMGLFIGQSPEFFAFMRDLAEDADEARRGIR
;
A
#
# COMPACT_ATOMS: atom_id res chain seq x y z
N SER A 1 -21.96 4.28 -14.06
CA SER A 1 -21.90 3.41 -15.25
C SER A 1 -22.68 2.10 -15.11
N GLY A 2 -23.28 1.75 -13.95
CA GLY A 2 -24.01 0.49 -13.77
C GLY A 2 -23.17 -0.79 -13.85
N LYS A 3 -21.96 -0.72 -14.43
CA LYS A 3 -20.95 -1.76 -14.45
C LYS A 3 -20.30 -1.84 -13.08
N LEU A 4 -20.32 -3.04 -12.50
CA LEU A 4 -19.56 -3.38 -11.30
C LEU A 4 -18.08 -3.11 -11.58
N ARG A 5 -17.43 -2.37 -10.69
CA ARG A 5 -15.97 -2.22 -10.69
C ARG A 5 -15.37 -3.43 -10.01
N LEU A 6 -14.21 -3.89 -10.48
CA LEU A 6 -13.44 -4.90 -9.75
C LEU A 6 -13.09 -4.38 -8.35
N THR A 7 -12.73 -3.10 -8.26
CA THR A 7 -12.32 -2.44 -7.03
C THR A 7 -13.32 -1.37 -6.57
N ASN A 8 -13.64 -1.41 -5.29
CA ASN A 8 -14.30 -0.35 -4.55
C ASN A 8 -13.30 0.77 -4.25
N LEU A 9 -13.72 2.01 -4.45
CA LEU A 9 -12.91 3.21 -4.18
C LEU A 9 -13.59 4.17 -3.20
N THR A 10 -14.74 3.78 -2.63
CA THR A 10 -15.59 4.68 -1.83
C THR A 10 -15.72 4.26 -0.37
N GLN A 11 -15.19 3.09 -0.01
CA GLN A 11 -15.23 2.54 1.34
C GLN A 11 -13.88 1.89 1.69
N LEU A 12 -12.85 2.72 1.85
CA LEU A 12 -11.47 2.27 2.01
C LEU A 12 -10.92 2.53 3.42
N THR A 13 -10.18 1.56 3.96
CA THR A 13 -9.37 1.71 5.18
C THR A 13 -7.91 1.51 4.79
N LEU A 14 -7.09 2.56 4.85
CA LEU A 14 -5.76 2.57 4.25
C LEU A 14 -4.65 2.43 5.30
N ASP A 15 -3.84 1.39 5.18
CA ASP A 15 -2.56 1.33 5.88
C ASP A 15 -1.57 2.27 5.19
N THR A 16 -1.15 3.31 5.92
CA THR A 16 -0.16 4.32 5.51
C THR A 16 1.22 4.10 6.14
N SER A 17 1.42 2.97 6.83
CA SER A 17 2.72 2.62 7.43
C SER A 17 3.80 2.35 6.38
N TRP A 18 3.43 2.14 5.12
CA TRP A 18 4.37 2.10 4.00
C TRP A 18 5.22 3.38 3.91
N TRP A 19 4.68 4.53 4.34
CA TRP A 19 5.38 5.81 4.30
C TRP A 19 6.67 5.78 5.12
N THR A 20 6.55 5.39 6.39
CA THR A 20 7.68 5.29 7.32
C THR A 20 8.46 3.99 7.11
N ARG A 21 7.81 2.96 6.55
CA ARG A 21 8.48 1.71 6.16
C ARG A 21 9.66 1.98 5.25
N TYR A 22 9.49 2.77 4.19
CA TYR A 22 10.58 3.00 3.24
C TYR A 22 11.60 4.05 3.70
N ARG A 23 11.29 4.86 4.72
CA ARG A 23 12.16 5.92 5.26
C ARG A 23 12.89 5.54 6.54
N SER A 24 12.51 4.44 7.19
CA SER A 24 13.22 4.03 8.41
C SER A 24 14.58 3.40 8.10
N SER A 25 15.64 3.94 8.68
CA SER A 25 17.01 3.42 8.55
C SER A 25 17.32 2.23 9.48
N THR A 26 16.42 1.91 10.41
CA THR A 26 16.68 0.91 11.48
C THR A 26 15.73 -0.29 11.48
N LYS A 27 14.67 -0.26 10.68
CA LYS A 27 13.58 -1.23 10.72
C LYS A 27 13.37 -1.97 9.41
N ASN A 28 12.94 -3.23 9.46
CA ASN A 28 12.52 -4.01 8.31
C ASN A 28 11.42 -5.01 8.70
N PRO A 29 10.28 -5.04 7.99
CA PRO A 29 9.21 -6.01 8.27
C PRO A 29 9.66 -7.47 8.15
N ASP A 30 10.64 -7.79 7.29
CA ASP A 30 11.21 -9.15 7.17
C ASP A 30 11.95 -9.59 8.45
N LEU A 31 12.31 -8.64 9.32
CA LEU A 31 12.94 -8.86 10.63
C LEU A 31 11.97 -8.67 11.80
N GLY A 32 10.66 -8.56 11.52
CA GLY A 32 9.59 -8.45 12.52
C GLY A 32 9.31 -7.03 13.00
N ASP A 33 9.87 -6.00 12.36
CA ASP A 33 9.63 -4.61 12.76
C ASP A 33 8.27 -4.07 12.29
N THR A 34 7.74 -3.12 13.07
CA THR A 34 6.50 -2.40 12.76
C THR A 34 6.72 -0.90 12.59
N PHE A 35 5.79 -0.27 11.90
CA PHE A 35 5.93 1.08 11.37
C PHE A 35 4.73 1.94 11.75
N PRO A 36 4.94 3.19 12.19
CA PRO A 36 3.84 4.10 12.50
C PRO A 36 3.12 4.54 11.23
N GLN A 37 1.82 4.83 11.37
CA GLN A 37 0.98 5.40 10.31
C GLN A 37 1.38 6.85 10.04
N ALA A 38 1.52 7.24 8.76
CA ALA A 38 1.69 8.64 8.39
C ALA A 38 0.38 9.43 8.50
N VAL A 39 -0.75 8.80 8.18
CA VAL A 39 -2.08 9.38 8.33
C VAL A 39 -2.93 8.44 9.20
N PRO A 40 -2.82 8.51 10.54
CA PRO A 40 -3.47 7.55 11.44
C PRO A 40 -4.99 7.44 11.25
N THR A 41 -5.67 8.53 10.92
CA THR A 41 -7.13 8.53 10.70
C THR A 41 -7.54 7.79 9.43
N LEU A 42 -6.66 7.62 8.45
CA LEU A 42 -6.95 6.81 7.25
C LEU A 42 -6.90 5.30 7.54
N ALA A 43 -6.17 4.89 8.58
CA ALA A 43 -6.05 3.49 8.99
C ALA A 43 -7.24 2.98 9.82
N VAL A 44 -8.24 3.83 10.08
CA VAL A 44 -9.46 3.50 10.81
C VAL A 44 -10.68 4.08 10.09
N GLY A 45 -11.82 3.40 10.18
CA GLY A 45 -13.04 3.80 9.46
C GLY A 45 -12.92 3.58 7.94
N GLN A 46 -13.93 4.02 7.20
CA GLN A 46 -14.01 3.88 5.76
C GLN A 46 -14.05 5.25 5.09
N HIS A 47 -13.18 5.46 4.11
CA HIS A 47 -12.98 6.73 3.43
C HIS A 47 -13.20 6.58 1.93
N THR A 48 -13.60 7.67 1.28
CA THR A 48 -13.78 7.69 -0.17
C THR A 48 -12.58 8.32 -0.86
N ALA A 49 -12.01 7.63 -1.85
CA ALA A 49 -10.92 8.10 -2.70
C ALA A 49 -11.40 8.70 -4.02
N ILE A 50 -12.71 8.69 -4.27
CA ILE A 50 -13.36 9.37 -5.40
C ILE A 50 -14.66 10.04 -4.94
N PRO A 51 -15.15 11.06 -5.65
CA PRO A 51 -16.51 11.54 -5.46
C PRO A 51 -17.51 10.41 -5.75
N ARG A 52 -18.49 10.22 -4.86
CA ARG A 52 -19.60 9.27 -5.03
C ARG A 52 -20.66 9.85 -5.95
N THR A 53 -20.91 11.15 -5.81
CA THR A 53 -21.83 11.97 -6.62
C THR A 53 -21.30 13.39 -6.71
N ASP A 54 -21.92 14.23 -7.54
CA ASP A 54 -21.57 15.66 -7.67
C ASP A 54 -21.72 16.43 -6.35
N ASN A 55 -22.51 15.94 -5.39
CA ASN A 55 -22.64 16.56 -4.07
C ASN A 55 -21.32 16.58 -3.29
N ASP A 56 -20.44 15.59 -3.51
CA ASP A 56 -19.11 15.54 -2.86
C ASP A 56 -18.17 16.64 -3.39
N LEU A 57 -18.55 17.37 -4.45
CA LEU A 57 -17.78 18.49 -5.01
C LEU A 57 -18.11 19.84 -4.37
N ASN A 58 -19.18 19.91 -3.56
CA ASN A 58 -19.71 21.18 -3.04
C ASN A 58 -18.94 21.72 -1.83
N ASP A 59 -18.24 20.86 -1.09
CA ASP A 59 -17.37 21.25 0.03
C ASP A 59 -15.90 21.10 -0.42
N PRO A 60 -15.18 22.23 -0.64
CA PRO A 60 -13.78 22.21 -1.02
C PRO A 60 -12.86 21.44 -0.05
N ASN A 61 -13.12 21.46 1.26
CA ASN A 61 -12.30 20.75 2.24
C ASN A 61 -12.52 19.25 2.14
N PHE A 62 -13.78 18.82 2.02
CA PHE A 62 -14.08 17.41 1.83
C PHE A 62 -13.57 16.90 0.47
N LEU A 63 -13.73 17.68 -0.60
CA LEU A 63 -13.18 17.34 -1.91
C LEU A 63 -11.65 17.18 -1.87
N GLN A 64 -10.95 18.07 -1.15
CA GLN A 64 -9.51 17.92 -0.94
C GLN A 64 -9.17 16.69 -0.09
N ALA A 65 -9.99 16.34 0.91
CA ALA A 65 -9.83 15.11 1.67
C ALA A 65 -9.97 13.85 0.80
N ILE A 66 -10.90 13.86 -0.17
CA ILE A 66 -11.03 12.79 -1.18
C ILE A 66 -9.77 12.71 -2.03
N ALA A 67 -9.27 13.84 -2.54
CA ALA A 67 -8.06 13.90 -3.34
C ALA A 67 -6.83 13.40 -2.57
N ASN A 68 -6.69 13.80 -1.31
CA ASN A 68 -5.62 13.31 -0.43
C ASN A 68 -5.76 11.82 -0.14
N THR A 69 -6.99 11.33 0.10
CA THR A 69 -7.26 9.90 0.29
C THR A 69 -6.84 9.10 -0.94
N ALA A 70 -7.15 9.61 -2.15
CA ALA A 70 -6.68 9.01 -3.40
C ALA A 70 -5.15 8.98 -3.48
N ALA A 71 -4.48 10.09 -3.15
CA ALA A 71 -3.02 10.19 -3.16
C ALA A 71 -2.35 9.17 -2.22
N PHE A 72 -2.97 8.84 -1.09
CA PHE A 72 -2.49 7.79 -0.18
C PHE A 72 -2.98 6.38 -0.55
N HIS A 73 -4.10 6.24 -1.25
CA HIS A 73 -4.63 4.95 -1.69
C HIS A 73 -3.74 4.25 -2.72
N PHE A 74 -3.33 4.96 -3.77
CA PHE A 74 -2.49 4.37 -4.82
C PHE A 74 -1.19 3.75 -4.27
N PRO A 75 -0.35 4.46 -3.50
CA PRO A 75 0.87 3.86 -2.97
C PRO A 75 0.61 2.70 -1.98
N THR A 76 -0.53 2.69 -1.28
CA THR A 76 -0.97 1.53 -0.46
C THR A 76 -1.17 0.25 -1.29
N ILE A 77 -1.61 0.37 -2.56
CA ILE A 77 -1.72 -0.74 -3.51
C ILE A 77 -0.35 -1.05 -4.12
N GLU A 78 0.33 -0.03 -4.65
CA GLU A 78 1.59 -0.21 -5.38
C GLU A 78 2.69 -0.79 -4.50
N GLN A 79 2.74 -0.45 -3.20
CA GLN A 79 3.69 -1.08 -2.27
C GLN A 79 3.46 -2.59 -2.12
N GLY A 80 2.21 -3.05 -2.29
CA GLY A 80 1.85 -4.45 -2.33
C GLY A 80 2.43 -5.14 -3.56
N GLY A 81 2.26 -4.56 -4.75
CA GLY A 81 2.90 -5.05 -5.99
C GLY A 81 4.42 -5.05 -5.90
N ASN A 82 4.99 -3.92 -5.45
CA ASN A 82 6.42 -3.73 -5.23
C ASN A 82 7.03 -4.86 -4.38
N SER A 83 6.31 -5.36 -3.37
CA SER A 83 6.76 -6.47 -2.51
C SER A 83 6.42 -7.86 -3.07
N LEU A 84 5.22 -8.03 -3.63
CA LEU A 84 4.70 -9.32 -4.10
C LEU A 84 5.52 -9.88 -5.26
N TYR A 85 5.83 -9.07 -6.27
CA TYR A 85 6.58 -9.53 -7.45
C TYR A 85 7.97 -10.10 -7.12
N PRO A 86 8.86 -9.41 -6.37
CA PRO A 86 10.14 -9.98 -6.00
C PRO A 86 10.02 -11.17 -5.03
N SER A 87 9.03 -11.19 -4.12
CA SER A 87 8.78 -12.37 -3.29
C SER A 87 8.36 -13.58 -4.13
N MET A 88 7.46 -13.40 -5.10
CA MET A 88 7.04 -14.47 -6.01
C MET A 88 8.13 -14.90 -6.98
N ALA A 89 9.00 -13.98 -7.41
CA ALA A 89 10.14 -14.30 -8.28
C ALA A 89 11.11 -15.29 -7.60
N GLN A 90 11.23 -15.23 -6.27
CA GLN A 90 11.98 -16.21 -5.50
C GLN A 90 11.32 -17.59 -5.45
N ARG A 91 10.00 -17.68 -5.69
CA ARG A 91 9.23 -18.94 -5.68
C ARG A 91 9.01 -19.53 -7.07
N ALA A 92 9.08 -18.72 -8.12
CA ALA A 92 8.81 -19.16 -9.49
C ALA A 92 9.81 -20.23 -9.96
N THR A 93 9.28 -21.33 -10.51
CA THR A 93 10.08 -22.38 -11.16
C THR A 93 10.24 -22.15 -12.66
N HIS A 94 9.16 -21.75 -13.34
CA HIS A 94 9.18 -21.59 -14.79
C HIS A 94 9.86 -20.29 -15.18
N VAL A 95 10.81 -20.34 -16.11
CA VAL A 95 11.58 -19.16 -16.56
C VAL A 95 10.70 -18.11 -17.21
N GLU A 96 9.60 -18.49 -17.86
CA GLU A 96 8.64 -17.52 -18.42
C GLU A 96 7.84 -16.82 -17.32
N VAL A 97 7.46 -17.53 -16.26
CA VAL A 97 6.79 -16.92 -15.09
C VAL A 97 7.76 -15.99 -14.38
N LEU A 98 9.02 -16.42 -14.18
CA LEU A 98 10.06 -15.55 -13.63
C LEU A 98 10.24 -14.30 -14.50
N ARG A 99 10.28 -14.44 -15.83
CA ARG A 99 10.37 -13.33 -16.77
C ARG A 99 9.20 -12.36 -16.62
N ILE A 100 7.98 -12.85 -16.44
CA ILE A 100 6.81 -12.02 -16.18
C ILE A 100 7.00 -11.24 -14.86
N LEU A 101 7.34 -11.93 -13.78
CA LEU A 101 7.46 -11.33 -12.45
C LEU A 101 8.54 -10.25 -12.40
N ILE A 102 9.71 -10.50 -12.98
CA ILE A 102 10.82 -9.52 -12.99
C ILE A 102 10.65 -8.42 -14.05
N SER A 103 9.69 -8.54 -14.97
CA SER A 103 9.38 -7.47 -15.94
C SER A 103 8.28 -6.55 -15.43
N ILE A 104 7.25 -7.10 -14.79
CA ILE A 104 6.15 -6.31 -14.22
C ILE A 104 6.56 -5.68 -12.89
N GLY A 105 7.25 -6.42 -12.02
CA GLY A 105 7.66 -5.95 -10.69
C GLY A 105 8.33 -4.56 -10.68
N PRO A 106 9.36 -4.31 -11.52
CA PRO A 106 9.99 -2.99 -11.59
C PRO A 106 9.04 -1.86 -12.03
N THR A 107 8.01 -2.17 -12.83
CA THR A 107 7.00 -1.18 -13.21
C THR A 107 6.19 -0.75 -11.98
N GLU A 108 5.78 -1.69 -11.13
CA GLU A 108 5.08 -1.35 -9.88
C GLU A 108 5.98 -0.62 -8.89
N THR A 109 7.29 -0.90 -8.89
CA THR A 109 8.26 -0.11 -8.11
C THR A 109 8.29 1.36 -8.58
N MET A 110 8.25 1.60 -9.90
CA MET A 110 8.18 2.96 -10.46
C MET A 110 6.84 3.64 -10.13
N HIS A 111 5.73 2.89 -10.19
CA HIS A 111 4.40 3.39 -9.81
C HIS A 111 4.38 3.78 -8.34
N PHE A 112 4.82 2.90 -7.44
CA PHE A 112 4.92 3.18 -6.00
C PHE A 112 5.75 4.43 -5.74
N GLN A 113 6.91 4.55 -6.39
CA GLN A 113 7.78 5.70 -6.20
C GLN A 113 7.12 7.01 -6.63
N THR A 114 6.44 7.01 -7.78
CA THR A 114 5.72 8.16 -8.32
C THR A 114 4.57 8.58 -7.40
N TRP A 115 3.78 7.61 -6.95
CA TRP A 115 2.64 7.87 -6.08
C TRP A 115 3.03 8.23 -4.65
N SER A 116 4.14 7.69 -4.13
CA SER A 116 4.73 8.07 -2.85
C SER A 116 5.14 9.56 -2.85
N ASP A 117 5.78 10.03 -3.92
CA ASP A 117 6.09 11.46 -4.11
C ASP A 117 4.80 12.31 -4.19
N LYS A 118 3.78 11.84 -4.92
CA LYS A 118 2.48 12.54 -4.97
C LYS A 118 1.79 12.63 -3.60
N ALA A 119 1.83 11.57 -2.81
CA ALA A 119 1.27 11.57 -1.46
C ALA A 119 1.95 12.63 -0.56
N GLY A 120 3.25 12.89 -0.75
CA GLY A 120 3.97 13.93 -0.02
C GLY A 120 3.52 15.36 -0.31
N ASN A 121 2.78 15.58 -1.39
CA ASN A 121 2.23 16.88 -1.75
C ASN A 121 0.80 17.10 -1.21
N ALA A 122 0.23 16.13 -0.47
CA ALA A 122 -1.09 16.26 0.12
C ALA A 122 -1.10 17.38 1.18
N PRO A 123 -1.91 18.45 1.02
CA PRO A 123 -1.96 19.51 2.01
C PRO A 123 -2.55 19.02 3.34
N PRO A 124 -2.09 19.53 4.49
CA PRO A 124 -2.69 19.23 5.78
C PRO A 124 -4.12 19.76 5.84
N LEU A 125 -5.06 18.93 6.30
CA LEU A 125 -6.46 19.32 6.50
C LEU A 125 -7.19 18.31 7.38
N THR A 126 -8.29 18.75 7.99
CA THR A 126 -9.29 17.88 8.60
C THR A 126 -10.62 18.08 7.90
N ALA A 127 -11.29 16.99 7.56
CA ALA A 127 -12.63 17.01 6.98
C ALA A 127 -13.50 15.90 7.58
N VAL A 128 -14.80 16.11 7.55
CA VAL A 128 -15.81 15.10 7.94
C VAL A 128 -16.61 14.75 6.70
N ASP A 129 -16.73 13.46 6.42
CA ASP A 129 -17.59 12.97 5.35
C ASP A 129 -19.07 13.28 5.67
N PRO A 130 -19.76 14.09 4.85
CA PRO A 130 -21.13 14.49 5.11
C PRO A 130 -22.14 13.33 4.99
N VAL A 131 -21.76 12.21 4.38
CA VAL A 131 -22.64 11.04 4.20
C VAL A 131 -22.44 10.02 5.32
N THR A 132 -21.18 9.75 5.71
CA THR A 132 -20.87 8.69 6.69
C THR A 132 -20.58 9.22 8.09
N GLY A 133 -20.27 10.51 8.22
CA GLY A 133 -19.78 11.13 9.45
C GLY A 133 -18.33 10.77 9.80
N ALA A 134 -17.61 10.02 8.94
CA ALA A 134 -16.21 9.68 9.16
C ALA A 134 -15.34 10.94 9.12
N SER A 135 -14.47 11.11 10.13
CA SER A 135 -13.49 12.19 10.16
C SER A 135 -12.14 11.70 9.67
N VAL A 136 -11.49 12.48 8.82
CA VAL A 136 -10.12 12.23 8.34
C VAL A 136 -9.27 13.47 8.55
N THR A 137 -8.07 13.28 9.07
CA THR A 137 -7.07 14.32 9.32
C THR A 137 -5.77 13.96 8.62
N PHE A 138 -5.39 14.75 7.62
CA PHE A 138 -4.07 14.75 7.01
C PHE A 138 -3.19 15.72 7.81
N PRO A 139 -2.20 15.22 8.57
CA PRO A 139 -1.31 16.08 9.34
C PRO A 139 -0.26 16.76 8.46
N ASP A 140 0.39 17.79 9.00
CA ASP A 140 1.67 18.25 8.44
C ASP A 140 2.78 17.28 8.85
N LEU A 141 3.19 16.44 7.90
CA LEU A 141 4.22 15.42 8.11
C LEU A 141 5.61 16.01 8.38
N ASN A 142 5.84 17.29 8.06
CA ASN A 142 7.13 17.94 8.27
C ASN A 142 7.21 18.70 9.61
N SER A 143 6.13 18.71 10.40
CA SER A 143 6.03 19.42 11.68
C SER A 143 5.78 18.48 12.87
N PRO A 144 6.22 18.82 14.11
CA PRO A 144 5.95 18.02 15.29
C PRO A 144 4.45 17.70 15.47
N PRO A 145 4.07 16.49 15.93
CA PRO A 145 4.95 15.42 16.44
C PRO A 145 5.59 14.55 15.34
N PHE A 146 5.31 14.85 14.07
CA PHE A 146 5.98 14.26 12.92
C PHE A 146 7.31 15.01 12.65
N GLY A 147 7.87 14.85 11.45
CA GLY A 147 9.18 15.37 11.07
C GLY A 147 10.30 14.33 11.16
N GLY A 148 11.53 14.79 10.98
CA GLY A 148 12.68 13.91 10.79
C GLY A 148 12.62 13.12 9.48
N GLU A 149 13.61 12.27 9.24
CA GLU A 149 13.73 11.52 7.98
C GLU A 149 12.52 10.59 7.74
N ASP A 150 11.96 10.00 8.79
CA ASP A 150 10.83 9.05 8.69
C ASP A 150 9.56 9.67 8.08
N PHE A 151 9.33 10.98 8.27
CA PHE A 151 8.12 11.66 7.82
C PHE A 151 8.36 12.73 6.75
N GLN A 152 9.61 13.07 6.46
CA GLN A 152 9.96 14.11 5.49
C GLN A 152 9.40 13.81 4.08
N THR A 153 8.64 14.78 3.56
CA THR A 153 7.81 14.63 2.36
C THR A 153 8.55 14.58 1.04
N ASN A 154 9.75 15.18 0.95
CA ASN A 154 10.56 15.22 -0.27
C ASN A 154 11.66 14.12 -0.34
N LEU A 155 11.69 13.20 0.63
CA LEU A 155 12.54 12.00 0.55
C LEU A 155 11.77 10.90 -0.19
N ILE A 156 12.21 10.62 -1.41
CA ILE A 156 11.51 9.68 -2.29
C ILE A 156 12.22 8.31 -2.31
N MET A 157 13.55 8.26 -2.21
CA MET A 157 14.30 7.00 -2.28
C MET A 157 14.22 6.21 -0.96
N PRO A 158 14.24 4.86 -1.00
CA PRO A 158 14.30 4.06 0.22
C PRO A 158 15.59 4.28 1.01
N GLU A 159 15.45 4.58 2.30
CA GLU A 159 16.60 4.68 3.21
C GLU A 159 17.26 3.30 3.40
N PRO A 160 18.61 3.24 3.49
CA PRO A 160 19.30 2.00 3.83
C PRO A 160 18.84 1.45 5.18
N CYS A 161 18.57 0.14 5.23
CA CYS A 161 18.09 -0.50 6.45
C CYS A 161 18.70 -1.89 6.67
N PRO A 162 18.53 -2.50 7.87
CA PRO A 162 18.86 -3.90 8.07
C PRO A 162 18.04 -4.80 7.14
N PHE A 163 18.67 -5.75 6.45
CA PHE A 163 17.98 -6.67 5.53
C PHE A 163 17.94 -8.10 6.05
N LEU A 164 18.87 -8.96 5.62
CA LEU A 164 18.89 -10.38 5.95
C LEU A 164 19.28 -10.64 7.41
N SER A 165 20.09 -9.75 7.98
CA SER A 165 20.56 -9.82 9.36
C SER A 165 21.03 -8.45 9.80
N ARG A 166 20.78 -8.10 11.07
CA ARG A 166 21.31 -6.87 11.68
C ARG A 166 22.84 -6.88 11.86
N LYS A 167 23.50 -8.01 11.61
CA LYS A 167 24.97 -8.14 11.62
C LYS A 167 25.63 -7.69 10.31
N LEU A 168 24.85 -7.51 9.24
CA LEU A 168 25.35 -7.07 7.94
C LEU A 168 25.19 -5.54 7.81
N PRO A 169 25.99 -4.89 6.94
CA PRO A 169 25.78 -3.49 6.61
C PRO A 169 24.36 -3.22 6.08
N VAL A 170 23.87 -2.02 6.34
CA VAL A 170 22.57 -1.56 5.84
C VAL A 170 22.59 -1.34 4.34
N VAL A 171 21.46 -1.61 3.67
CA VAL A 171 21.28 -1.47 2.22
C VAL A 171 19.88 -0.96 1.90
N SER A 172 19.75 -0.19 0.82
CA SER A 172 18.44 0.23 0.28
C SER A 172 17.81 -0.92 -0.49
N ILE A 173 16.61 -1.31 -0.09
CA ILE A 173 15.91 -2.47 -0.63
C ILE A 173 14.42 -2.19 -0.79
N ILE A 174 13.76 -3.03 -1.59
CA ILE A 174 12.33 -3.26 -1.43
C ILE A 174 12.08 -4.06 -0.15
N ARG A 175 11.04 -3.71 0.61
CA ARG A 175 10.72 -4.37 1.88
C ARG A 175 9.21 -4.41 2.14
N PRO A 176 8.63 -5.58 2.48
CA PRO A 176 9.28 -6.89 2.63
C PRO A 176 9.63 -7.56 1.28
N THR A 177 10.52 -8.56 1.33
CA THR A 177 10.73 -9.54 0.24
C THR A 177 10.74 -10.99 0.74
N GLN A 178 10.41 -11.23 2.01
CA GLN A 178 10.15 -12.59 2.48
C GLN A 178 8.94 -13.20 1.79
N THR A 179 8.99 -14.52 1.65
CA THR A 179 8.09 -15.24 0.73
C THR A 179 6.99 -16.04 1.42
N LYS A 180 7.09 -16.26 2.74
CA LYS A 180 6.14 -17.10 3.46
C LYS A 180 4.79 -16.38 3.59
N GLY A 181 3.75 -16.91 2.94
CA GLY A 181 2.39 -16.40 3.05
C GLY A 181 2.19 -15.04 2.37
N ILE A 182 3.05 -14.67 1.42
CA ILE A 182 3.03 -13.34 0.80
C ILE A 182 1.78 -13.15 -0.07
N ALA A 183 1.38 -14.16 -0.84
CA ALA A 183 0.23 -14.05 -1.73
C ALA A 183 -1.08 -14.01 -0.92
N THR A 184 -1.22 -14.89 0.06
CA THR A 184 -2.36 -14.89 0.98
C THR A 184 -2.42 -13.60 1.80
N GLY A 185 -1.27 -13.12 2.25
CA GLY A 185 -1.14 -11.84 2.94
C GLY A 185 -1.65 -10.66 2.11
N VAL A 186 -1.33 -10.61 0.81
CA VAL A 186 -1.85 -9.58 -0.11
C VAL A 186 -3.36 -9.69 -0.26
N VAL A 187 -3.92 -10.88 -0.49
CA VAL A 187 -5.39 -11.04 -0.62
C VAL A 187 -6.10 -10.61 0.66
N ASN A 188 -5.58 -10.98 1.84
CA ASN A 188 -6.12 -10.57 3.13
C ASN A 188 -6.04 -9.06 3.31
N PHE A 189 -4.90 -8.45 2.96
CA PHE A 189 -4.68 -7.01 3.05
C PHE A 189 -5.65 -6.22 2.15
N LEU A 190 -5.74 -6.58 0.86
CA LEU A 190 -6.62 -5.92 -0.10
C LEU A 190 -8.10 -6.10 0.25
N THR A 191 -8.46 -7.25 0.84
CA THR A 191 -9.81 -7.49 1.35
C THR A 191 -10.10 -6.61 2.58
N ALA A 192 -9.19 -6.58 3.55
CA ALA A 192 -9.34 -5.83 4.80
C ALA A 192 -9.40 -4.32 4.57
N MET A 193 -8.68 -3.78 3.59
CA MET A 193 -8.77 -2.36 3.23
C MET A 193 -10.09 -1.98 2.54
N GLY A 194 -10.96 -2.95 2.25
CA GLY A 194 -12.25 -2.75 1.60
C GLY A 194 -12.18 -2.67 0.06
N LEU A 195 -11.04 -3.01 -0.55
CA LEU A 195 -10.86 -2.87 -2.01
C LEU A 195 -11.83 -3.74 -2.81
N PHE A 196 -12.20 -4.90 -2.28
CA PHE A 196 -13.10 -5.85 -2.94
C PHE A 196 -14.53 -5.82 -2.40
N ILE A 197 -14.92 -4.78 -1.66
CA ILE A 197 -16.32 -4.60 -1.24
C ILE A 197 -17.24 -4.60 -2.48
N GLY A 198 -18.29 -5.41 -2.43
CA GLY A 198 -19.24 -5.60 -3.53
C GLY A 198 -18.92 -6.78 -4.46
N GLN A 199 -17.78 -7.47 -4.28
CA GLN A 199 -17.50 -8.73 -4.98
C GLN A 199 -18.25 -9.92 -4.37
N SER A 200 -18.43 -10.97 -5.18
CA SER A 200 -19.18 -12.16 -4.77
C SER A 200 -18.35 -13.12 -3.88
N PRO A 201 -18.99 -14.00 -3.11
CA PRO A 201 -18.28 -15.04 -2.35
C PRO A 201 -17.37 -15.92 -3.23
N GLU A 202 -17.79 -16.20 -4.47
CA GLU A 202 -17.01 -16.99 -5.44
C GLU A 202 -15.73 -16.27 -5.87
N PHE A 203 -15.76 -14.94 -6.01
CA PHE A 203 -14.55 -14.16 -6.25
C PHE A 203 -13.54 -14.34 -5.11
N PHE A 204 -14.00 -14.25 -3.85
CA PHE A 204 -13.11 -14.43 -2.71
C PHE A 204 -12.61 -15.87 -2.55
N ALA A 205 -13.42 -16.88 -2.91
CA ALA A 205 -12.97 -18.26 -2.96
C ALA A 205 -11.85 -18.42 -3.99
N PHE A 206 -12.08 -17.96 -5.23
CA PHE A 206 -11.09 -18.01 -6.29
C PHE A 206 -9.78 -17.30 -5.93
N MET A 207 -9.85 -16.09 -5.36
CA MET A 207 -8.65 -15.33 -4.99
C MET A 207 -7.86 -15.99 -3.86
N ARG A 208 -8.54 -16.64 -2.89
CA ARG A 208 -7.86 -17.40 -1.84
C ARG A 208 -7.17 -18.63 -2.41
N ASP A 209 -7.87 -19.44 -3.21
CA ASP A 209 -7.31 -20.64 -3.82
C ASP A 209 -6.06 -20.28 -4.66
N LEU A 210 -6.14 -19.22 -5.48
CA LEU A 210 -5.02 -18.73 -6.28
C LEU A 210 -3.83 -18.28 -5.41
N ALA A 211 -4.10 -17.62 -4.28
CA ALA A 211 -3.06 -17.16 -3.37
C ALA A 211 -2.41 -18.31 -2.60
N GLU A 212 -3.18 -19.32 -2.19
CA GLU A 212 -2.66 -20.54 -1.56
C GLU A 212 -1.75 -21.30 -2.53
N ASP A 213 -2.17 -21.48 -3.80
CA ASP A 213 -1.34 -22.09 -4.84
C ASP A 213 -0.03 -21.30 -5.08
N ALA A 214 -0.13 -19.96 -5.11
CA ALA A 214 1.03 -19.09 -5.27
C ALA A 214 2.00 -19.19 -4.08
N ASP A 215 1.48 -19.19 -2.85
CA ASP A 215 2.29 -19.41 -1.65
C ASP A 215 2.88 -20.83 -1.62
N GLU A 216 2.19 -21.82 -2.18
CA GLU A 216 2.71 -23.18 -2.26
C GLU A 216 3.75 -23.41 -3.37
N ALA A 217 3.84 -22.51 -4.35
CA ALA A 217 4.90 -22.56 -5.35
C ALA A 217 6.29 -22.62 -4.68
N ARG A 218 7.13 -23.54 -5.13
CA ARG A 218 8.52 -23.68 -4.68
C ARG A 218 9.44 -23.43 -5.85
N ARG A 219 10.60 -22.82 -5.60
CA ARG A 219 11.65 -22.72 -6.60
C ARG A 219 12.20 -24.12 -6.87
N GLY A 220 12.01 -24.60 -8.10
CA GLY A 220 12.60 -25.84 -8.57
C GLY A 220 14.08 -25.68 -8.87
N ILE A 221 14.85 -26.73 -8.60
CA ILE A 221 16.13 -26.95 -9.28
C ILE A 221 15.72 -27.68 -10.56
N ARG A 222 15.87 -27.02 -11.72
CA ARG A 222 15.78 -27.71 -12.99
C ARG A 222 17.14 -28.33 -13.31
#